data_AF-A0A0S4TXK8-F1
#
_entry.id   AF-A0A0S4TXK8-F1
#
_cell.length_a   1.000
_cell.length_b   1.000
_cell.length_c   1.000
_cell.angle_alpha   90.00
_cell.angle_beta   90.00
_cell.angle_gamma   90.00
#
_symmetry.space_group_name_H-M   'P 1'
#
loop_
_entity.id
_entity.type
_entity.pdbx_description
1 polymer ?
#
loop_
_entity_poly.entity_id
_entity_poly.type
_entity_poly.pdbx_seq_one_letter_code
_entity_poly.pdbx_strand_id
1 'polypeptide(L)' 'MAGVDYARARTVLKVPERFHIEIAVAVGRRGAAVSLPVPLQPHEGPTPRRALDEPAFSGPFLA' A
#
# COMPACT_ATOMS: atom_id res chain seq x y z
N MET A 1 -0.65 -1.78 -3.20
CA MET A 1 -1.47 -0.71 -3.82
C MET A 1 -2.91 -1.16 -3.81
N ALA A 2 -3.79 -0.41 -3.15
CA ALA A 2 -5.23 -0.71 -3.12
C ALA A 2 -6.05 0.10 -4.14
N GLY A 3 -5.51 1.21 -4.66
CA GLY A 3 -6.14 2.04 -5.68
C GLY A 3 -5.95 1.49 -7.09
N VAL A 4 -6.43 0.28 -7.36
CA VAL A 4 -6.43 -0.35 -8.68
C VAL A 4 -7.84 -0.74 -9.10
N ASP A 5 -8.08 -0.89 -10.40
CA ASP A 5 -9.37 -1.39 -10.91
C ASP A 5 -9.44 -2.91 -10.80
N TYR A 6 -10.12 -3.39 -9.75
CA TYR A 6 -10.27 -4.81 -9.46
C TYR A 6 -11.12 -5.57 -10.50
N ALA A 7 -12.18 -4.94 -11.02
CA ALA A 7 -13.06 -5.56 -12.02
C ALA A 7 -12.30 -5.77 -13.34
N ARG A 8 -11.54 -4.75 -13.75
CA ARG A 8 -10.68 -4.86 -14.92
C ARG A 8 -9.53 -5.84 -14.70
N ALA A 9 -8.90 -5.82 -13.52
CA ALA A 9 -7.82 -6.75 -13.17
C ALA A 9 -8.29 -8.21 -13.24
N ARG A 10 -9.48 -8.54 -12.69
CA ARG A 10 -10.08 -9.87 -12.79
C ARG A 10 -10.21 -10.33 -14.24
N THR A 11 -10.72 -9.45 -15.11
CA THR A 11 -10.94 -9.76 -16.52
C THR A 11 -9.62 -9.97 -17.28
N VAL A 12 -8.66 -9.06 -17.14
CA VAL A 12 -7.39 -9.08 -17.90
C VAL A 12 -6.49 -10.22 -17.44
N LEU A 13 -6.43 -10.47 -16.12
CA LEU A 13 -5.62 -11.54 -15.54
C LEU A 13 -6.34 -12.89 -15.50
N LYS A 14 -7.60 -12.95 -15.97
CA LYS A 14 -8.44 -14.15 -15.99
C LYS A 14 -8.56 -14.81 -14.62
N VAL A 15 -8.76 -14.00 -13.57
CA VAL A 15 -8.84 -14.49 -12.19
C VAL A 15 -10.19 -15.18 -11.96
N PRO A 16 -10.22 -16.48 -11.60
CA PRO A 16 -11.45 -17.19 -11.30
C PRO A 16 -12.24 -16.57 -10.13
N GLU A 17 -13.56 -16.71 -10.14
CA GLU A 17 -14.46 -16.06 -9.16
C GLU A 17 -14.14 -16.44 -7.71
N ARG A 18 -13.68 -17.67 -7.48
CA ARG A 18 -13.30 -18.15 -6.15
C ARG A 18 -12.10 -17.43 -5.51
N PHE A 19 -11.37 -16.62 -6.28
CA PHE A 19 -10.24 -15.86 -5.76
C PHE A 19 -10.60 -14.38 -5.60
N HIS A 20 -10.19 -13.85 -4.46
CA HIS A 20 -10.25 -12.43 -4.16
C HIS A 20 -8.91 -11.77 -4.52
N ILE A 21 -8.95 -10.59 -5.13
CA ILE A 21 -7.76 -9.81 -5.46
C ILE A 21 -7.58 -8.80 -4.32
N GLU A 22 -6.54 -8.97 -3.51
CA GLU A 22 -6.30 -8.10 -2.34
C GLU A 22 -5.66 -6.77 -2.73
N ILE A 23 -4.50 -6.84 -3.40
CA ILE A 23 -3.68 -5.68 -3.71
C ILE A 23 -2.85 -5.95 -4.96
N ALA A 24 -2.38 -4.87 -5.61
CA ALA A 24 -1.28 -4.94 -6.54
C ALA A 24 0.06 -4.58 -5.85
N VAL A 25 1.15 -5.21 -6.27
CA VAL A 25 2.50 -4.93 -5.79
C VAL A 25 3.35 -4.46 -6.96
N ALA A 26 3.88 -3.24 -6.87
CA ALA A 26 4.87 -2.73 -7.82
C ALA A 26 6.27 -3.17 -7.36
N VAL A 27 7.02 -3.88 -8.21
CA VAL A 27 8.37 -4.37 -7.90
C VAL A 27 9.32 -3.86 -8.98
N GLY A 28 10.47 -3.31 -8.57
CA GLY A 28 11.46 -2.76 -9.47
C GLY A 28 12.72 -2.31 -8.74
N ARG A 29 13.67 -1.72 -9.47
CA ARG A 29 14.86 -1.07 -8.89
C ARG A 29 14.53 0.38 -8.57
N ARG A 30 15.03 0.89 -7.44
CA ARG A 30 14.80 2.28 -7.01
C ARG A 30 15.48 3.26 -7.97
N GLY A 31 14.72 4.26 -8.43
CA GLY A 31 15.23 5.38 -9.23
C GLY A 31 15.61 6.59 -8.38
N ALA A 32 16.10 7.65 -9.03
CA ALA A 32 16.40 8.90 -8.35
C ALA A 32 15.12 9.67 -8.02
N ALA A 33 14.96 10.17 -6.79
CA ALA A 33 13.75 10.89 -6.37
C ALA A 33 13.43 12.11 -7.26
N VAL A 34 14.44 12.78 -7.80
CA VAL A 34 14.29 13.94 -8.70
C VAL A 34 13.56 13.62 -10.01
N SER A 35 13.49 12.33 -10.42
CA SER A 35 12.71 11.94 -11.60
C SER A 35 11.21 11.87 -11.33
N LEU A 36 10.76 11.97 -10.08
CA LEU A 36 9.35 12.00 -9.72
C LEU A 36 8.76 13.41 -9.94
N PRO A 37 7.44 13.52 -10.20
CA PRO A 37 6.72 14.79 -10.12
C PRO A 37 6.98 15.50 -8.79
N VAL A 38 7.14 16.83 -8.82
CA VAL A 38 7.51 17.67 -7.65
C VAL A 38 6.72 17.33 -6.37
N PRO A 39 5.39 17.11 -6.40
CA PRO A 39 4.64 16.78 -5.19
C PRO A 39 5.00 15.43 -4.57
N LEU A 40 5.57 14.49 -5.33
CA LEU A 40 5.89 13.14 -4.87
C LEU A 40 7.33 13.02 -4.36
N GLN A 41 8.23 13.92 -4.77
CA GLN A 41 9.65 13.87 -4.38
C GLN A 41 9.87 13.85 -2.85
N PRO A 42 9.16 14.67 -2.03
CA PRO A 42 9.32 14.65 -0.58
C PRO A 42 8.87 13.34 0.09
N HIS A 43 8.08 12.52 -0.61
CA HIS A 43 7.51 11.28 -0.09
C HIS A 43 8.32 10.03 -0.47
N GLU A 44 9.41 10.20 -1.23
CA GLU A 44 10.30 9.12 -1.69
C GLU A 44 11.26 8.70 -0.56
N GLY A 45 10.70 8.16 0.53
CA GLY A 45 11.43 7.73 1.71
C GLY A 45 10.56 6.96 2.71
N PRO A 46 11.14 6.44 3.80
CA PRO A 46 10.36 5.78 4.84
C PRO A 46 9.35 6.73 5.48
N THR A 47 8.12 6.27 5.66
CA THR A 47 7.13 7.00 6.47
C THR A 47 7.41 6.81 7.96
N PRO A 48 7.17 7.82 8.81
CA PRO A 48 7.23 7.62 10.26
C PRO A 48 6.19 6.59 10.70
N ARG A 49 6.43 5.94 11.83
CA ARG A 49 5.46 5.08 12.52
C ARG A 49 4.98 5.80 13.76
N ARG A 50 3.73 5.52 14.14
CA ARG A 50 3.19 5.90 15.45
C ARG A 50 4.05 5.27 16.55
N ALA A 51 4.16 5.95 17.70
CA ALA A 51 4.82 5.38 18.85
C ALA A 51 4.07 4.11 19.32
N LEU A 52 4.76 3.16 19.93
CA LEU A 52 4.19 1.84 20.24
C LEU A 52 3.04 1.91 21.25
N ASP A 53 3.14 2.85 22.18
CA ASP A 53 2.13 3.15 23.20
C ASP A 53 0.86 3.82 22.64
N GLU A 54 0.86 4.24 21.36
CA GLU A 54 -0.34 4.75 20.71
C GLU A 54 -1.33 3.64 20.29
N PRO A 55 -0.93 2.53 19.63
CA PRO A 55 -1.84 1.43 19.32
C PRO A 55 -1.78 0.24 20.29
N ALA A 56 -0.75 0.13 21.15
CA ALA A 56 -0.58 -1.02 22.03
C ALA A 56 -0.92 -0.66 23.48
N PHE A 57 -1.85 -1.42 24.07
CA PHE A 57 -2.34 -1.22 25.43
C PHE A 57 -2.25 -2.52 26.24
N SER A 58 -2.10 -2.40 27.56
CA SER A 58 -2.17 -3.54 28.47
C SER A 58 -3.60 -3.75 28.94
N GLY A 59 -4.06 -5.01 28.93
CA GLY A 59 -5.42 -5.35 29.34
C GLY A 59 -6.44 -5.21 28.20
N PRO A 60 -7.74 -5.07 28.52
CA PRO A 60 -8.80 -5.00 27.52
C PRO A 60 -8.73 -3.69 26.71
N PHE A 61 -9.40 -3.70 25.55
CA PHE A 61 -9.57 -2.50 24.75
C PHE A 61 -10.31 -1.43 25.57
N LEU A 62 -9.77 -0.21 25.60
CA LEU A 62 -10.43 0.92 26.24
C LEU A 62 -11.66 1.28 25.40
N ALA A 63 -12.86 1.16 26.00
CA ALA A 63 -14.13 1.52 25.37
C ALA A 63 -14.19 3.02 25.04
#